data_AF-D3PVU8-F1
#
_entry.id   AF-D3PVU8-F1
#
_cell.length_a   1.000
_cell.length_b   1.000
_cell.length_c   1.000
_cell.angle_alpha   90.00
_cell.angle_beta   90.00
_cell.angle_gamma   90.00
#
_symmetry.space_group_name_H-M   'P 1'
#
loop_
_entity.id
_entity.type
_entity.pdbx_description
1 polymer ?
#
loop_
_entity_poly.entity_id
_entity_poly.type
_entity_poly.pdbx_seq_one_letter_code
_entity_poly.pdbx_strand_id
1 'polypeptide(L)'
;MTMPALTPTARLKPARAVTRVIPRRLRHRGTNTHPEAEHALPQRLTEWHAMAPLQRAQAWSELVDWVAWLHDRYELSVANRLPACWPGHPGLIEELWALRLWRRDIYSTQDTDSGSAPNGLGQPARYWHTELHNVITRAEQFYASKCRSGHKPAATLTDHPETVREWHAADPLIGVATMPAGADPANDIDGGATVAETIMTAAFLRGTAKPVNNTAGQFAWYRGSWWAPDGPNWVSVPDSTMTAWLDNHAAHVRTTEAAVVGTPTKSTRTP
;
A
#
# COMPACT_ATOMS: atom_id res chain seq x y z
N MET A 1 -21.39 44.75 -57.22
CA MET A 1 -20.62 45.40 -56.13
C MET A 1 -19.58 44.39 -55.67
N THR A 2 -18.52 44.15 -56.45
CA THR A 2 -17.27 44.93 -56.62
C THR A 2 -16.33 44.69 -55.44
N MET A 3 -15.19 44.03 -55.74
CA MET A 3 -14.01 43.97 -54.87
C MET A 3 -13.52 45.37 -54.47
N PRO A 4 -12.68 45.47 -53.43
CA PRO A 4 -11.28 45.70 -53.77
C PRO A 4 -10.29 44.94 -52.89
N ALA A 5 -9.26 44.41 -53.55
CA ALA A 5 -7.92 44.29 -53.00
C ALA A 5 -7.29 45.69 -52.94
N LEU A 6 -6.34 45.90 -52.02
CA LEU A 6 -5.08 46.63 -52.24
C LEU A 6 -4.25 46.62 -50.94
N THR A 7 -3.18 45.84 -50.95
CA THR A 7 -2.01 45.99 -50.06
C THR A 7 -1.23 47.24 -50.47
N PRO A 8 -0.48 47.87 -49.54
CA PRO A 8 0.96 47.87 -49.78
C PRO A 8 1.84 47.65 -48.54
N THR A 9 2.93 46.97 -48.85
CA THR A 9 4.17 46.65 -48.16
C THR A 9 4.82 47.82 -47.40
N ALA A 10 5.27 47.57 -46.17
CA ALA A 10 6.47 48.21 -45.62
C ALA A 10 7.30 47.17 -44.84
N ARG A 11 8.56 47.09 -45.22
CA ARG A 11 9.61 46.15 -44.79
C ARG A 11 10.59 46.90 -43.88
N LEU A 12 11.39 46.16 -43.09
CA LEU A 12 12.57 46.55 -42.27
C LEU A 12 12.23 46.73 -40.77
N LYS A 13 12.91 46.11 -39.78
CA LYS A 13 14.29 45.59 -39.64
C LYS A 13 14.31 44.44 -38.60
N PRO A 14 15.25 43.48 -38.69
CA PRO A 14 15.46 42.48 -37.67
C PRO A 14 16.08 43.10 -36.40
N ALA A 15 15.50 42.78 -35.24
CA ALA A 15 16.08 43.13 -33.95
C ALA A 15 17.37 42.34 -33.73
N ARG A 16 18.43 43.09 -33.41
CA ARG A 16 19.79 42.65 -33.08
C ARG A 16 19.78 41.49 -32.08
N ALA A 17 20.53 40.44 -32.41
CA ALA A 17 21.00 39.45 -31.45
C ALA A 17 21.81 40.15 -30.34
N VAL A 18 21.30 40.09 -29.12
CA VAL A 18 22.05 40.48 -27.92
C VAL A 18 22.86 39.27 -27.48
N THR A 19 24.13 39.27 -27.86
CA THR A 19 25.16 38.37 -27.35
C THR A 19 25.32 38.61 -25.85
N ARG A 20 24.60 37.86 -25.02
CA ARG A 20 24.85 37.84 -23.58
C ARG A 20 26.11 37.02 -23.32
N VAL A 21 27.15 37.76 -22.97
CA VAL A 21 28.43 37.31 -22.43
C VAL A 21 28.19 36.26 -21.35
N ILE A 22 28.74 35.07 -21.57
CA ILE A 22 28.79 33.95 -20.62
C ILE A 22 29.81 34.32 -19.53
N PRO A 23 29.42 34.51 -18.25
CA PRO A 23 30.41 34.62 -17.20
C PRO A 23 31.03 33.24 -16.95
N ARG A 24 32.36 33.22 -17.11
CA ARG A 24 33.30 32.14 -16.87
C ARG A 24 33.08 31.52 -15.49
N ARG A 25 32.64 30.26 -15.46
CA ARG A 25 32.47 29.44 -14.25
C ARG A 25 33.79 29.33 -13.49
N LEU A 26 33.90 30.01 -12.36
CA LEU A 26 34.86 29.67 -11.30
C LEU A 26 34.39 28.35 -10.68
N ARG A 27 35.21 27.31 -10.88
CA ARG A 27 35.06 25.99 -10.25
C ARG A 27 35.27 26.15 -8.74
N HIS A 28 34.19 26.28 -7.98
CA HIS A 28 34.21 25.93 -6.57
C HIS A 28 33.95 24.43 -6.43
N ARG A 29 35.05 23.69 -6.26
CA ARG A 29 35.08 22.35 -5.66
C ARG A 29 34.80 22.53 -4.17
N GLY A 30 33.52 22.66 -3.82
CA GLY A 30 33.03 22.59 -2.46
C GLY A 30 32.18 21.33 -2.35
N THR A 31 32.59 20.42 -1.50
CA THR A 31 31.98 19.15 -1.15
C THR A 31 30.45 19.20 -1.10
N ASN A 32 29.79 18.49 -2.02
CA ASN A 32 28.40 18.07 -1.89
C ASN A 32 28.29 17.19 -0.64
N THR A 33 28.03 17.81 0.50
CA THR A 33 27.30 17.15 1.59
C THR A 33 25.84 17.44 1.30
N HIS A 34 25.26 16.65 0.39
CA HIS A 34 23.82 16.40 0.49
C HIS A 34 23.64 15.78 1.87
N PRO A 35 22.85 16.36 2.79
CA PRO A 35 22.17 15.49 3.72
C PRO A 35 21.35 14.58 2.80
N GLU A 36 21.80 13.33 2.72
CA GLU A 36 20.98 12.22 2.27
C GLU A 36 19.65 12.44 2.97
N ALA A 37 18.66 12.86 2.18
CA ALA A 37 17.30 12.97 2.64
C ALA A 37 16.97 11.56 3.08
N GLU A 38 17.13 11.33 4.38
CA GLU A 38 16.51 10.24 5.10
C GLU A 38 15.10 10.23 4.55
N HIS A 39 14.81 9.23 3.72
CA HIS A 39 13.53 9.07 3.07
C HIS A 39 12.55 8.95 4.22
N ALA A 40 11.99 10.09 4.64
CA ALA A 40 11.00 10.15 5.69
C ALA A 40 9.88 9.28 5.16
N LEU A 41 9.77 8.08 5.75
CA LEU A 41 8.69 7.16 5.45
C LEU A 41 7.41 8.00 5.45
N PRO A 42 6.51 7.83 4.46
CA PRO A 42 5.30 8.63 4.39
C PRO A 42 4.66 8.60 5.78
N GLN A 43 4.42 9.78 6.37
CA GLN A 43 3.91 9.88 7.72
C GLN A 43 2.65 9.02 7.80
N ARG A 44 2.76 7.88 8.49
CA ARG A 44 1.65 6.94 8.57
C ARG A 44 0.52 7.62 9.34
N LEU A 45 -0.68 7.58 8.76
CA LEU A 45 -1.90 7.98 9.46
C LEU A 45 -1.95 7.21 10.78
N THR A 46 -2.04 7.94 11.90
CA THR A 46 -2.17 7.34 13.23
C THR A 46 -3.65 7.15 13.53
N GLU A 47 -4.04 5.91 13.83
CA GLU A 47 -5.40 5.57 14.27
C GLU A 47 -5.73 6.28 15.60
N TRP A 48 -6.99 6.66 15.80
CA TRP A 48 -7.38 7.52 16.93
C TRP A 48 -7.00 6.93 18.28
N HIS A 49 -7.28 5.63 18.46
CA HIS A 49 -6.96 4.91 19.69
C HIS A 49 -5.45 4.77 19.94
N ALA A 50 -4.63 4.82 18.89
CA ALA A 50 -3.18 4.69 18.97
C ALA A 50 -2.46 6.04 19.23
N MET A 51 -3.16 7.17 19.14
CA MET A 51 -2.56 8.49 19.39
C MET A 51 -2.09 8.67 20.84
N ALA A 52 -0.97 9.37 21.01
CA ALA A 52 -0.53 9.82 22.32
C ALA A 52 -1.55 10.82 22.94
N PRO A 53 -1.67 10.91 24.28
CA PRO A 53 -2.73 11.71 24.92
C PRO A 53 -2.77 13.19 24.48
N LEU A 54 -1.60 13.85 24.39
CA LEU A 54 -1.53 15.26 23.95
C LEU A 54 -1.92 15.42 22.48
N GLN A 55 -1.45 14.53 21.62
CA GLN A 55 -1.81 14.51 20.19
C GLN A 55 -3.32 14.29 20.02
N ARG A 56 -3.91 13.35 20.77
CA ARG A 56 -5.34 13.07 20.74
C ARG A 56 -6.17 14.26 21.21
N ALA A 57 -5.73 14.98 22.25
CA ALA A 57 -6.42 16.17 22.75
C ALA A 57 -6.44 17.29 21.70
N GLN A 58 -5.31 17.52 21.01
CA GLN A 58 -5.26 18.48 19.91
C GLN A 58 -6.13 18.03 18.73
N ALA A 59 -5.99 16.77 18.29
CA ALA A 59 -6.79 16.19 17.22
C ALA A 59 -8.29 16.25 17.52
N TRP A 60 -8.68 16.13 18.79
CA TRP A 60 -10.07 16.27 19.23
C TRP A 60 -10.62 17.66 19.01
N SER A 61 -9.92 18.71 19.45
CA SER A 61 -10.35 20.10 19.18
C SER A 61 -10.51 20.35 17.69
N GLU A 62 -9.50 19.94 16.91
CA GLU A 62 -9.49 20.08 15.46
C GLU A 62 -10.63 19.32 14.77
N LEU A 63 -10.99 18.14 15.30
CA LEU A 63 -12.08 17.33 14.78
C LEU A 63 -13.43 17.96 15.12
N VAL A 64 -13.63 18.44 16.35
CA VAL A 64 -14.87 19.11 16.76
C VAL A 64 -15.16 20.33 15.89
N ASP A 65 -14.17 21.21 15.70
CA ASP A 65 -14.31 22.40 14.85
C ASP A 65 -14.64 22.03 13.40
N TRP A 66 -13.99 20.98 12.88
CA TRP A 66 -14.22 20.51 11.53
C TRP A 66 -15.60 19.85 11.35
N VAL A 67 -16.06 19.08 12.33
CA VAL A 67 -17.40 18.48 12.31
C VAL A 67 -18.48 19.56 12.42
N ALA A 68 -18.27 20.61 13.20
CA ALA A 68 -19.17 21.77 13.25
C ALA A 68 -19.28 22.43 11.87
N TRP A 69 -18.14 22.73 11.22
CA TRP A 69 -18.11 23.22 9.85
C TRP A 69 -18.83 22.28 8.87
N LEU A 70 -18.67 20.96 9.03
CA LEU A 70 -19.31 19.97 8.18
C LEU A 70 -20.84 20.00 8.36
N HIS A 71 -21.30 20.12 9.60
CA HIS A 71 -22.72 20.25 9.95
C HIS A 71 -23.36 21.42 9.21
N ASP A 72 -22.73 22.59 9.28
CA ASP A 72 -23.22 23.81 8.65
C ASP A 72 -23.12 23.73 7.12
N ARG A 73 -21.99 23.24 6.59
CA ARG A 73 -21.70 23.25 5.15
C ARG A 73 -22.57 22.29 4.35
N TYR A 74 -22.95 21.17 4.96
CA TYR A 74 -23.74 20.09 4.34
C TYR A 74 -25.13 19.93 4.95
N GLU A 75 -25.56 20.87 5.79
CA GLU A 75 -26.89 20.90 6.42
C GLU A 75 -27.21 19.59 7.17
N LEU A 76 -26.23 19.03 7.88
CA LEU A 76 -26.36 17.71 8.52
C LEU A 76 -27.29 17.71 9.74
N SER A 77 -27.68 18.90 10.21
CA SER A 77 -28.68 19.09 11.25
C SER A 77 -30.09 18.75 10.75
N VAL A 78 -30.34 18.89 9.45
CA VAL A 78 -31.61 18.53 8.83
C VAL A 78 -31.80 17.02 8.92
N ALA A 79 -32.93 16.60 9.48
CA ALA A 79 -33.28 15.20 9.71
C ALA A 79 -32.28 14.41 10.61
N ASN A 80 -31.39 15.10 11.34
CA ASN A 80 -30.40 14.49 12.23
C ASN A 80 -29.50 13.46 11.51
N ARG A 81 -29.00 13.85 10.32
CA ARG A 81 -28.14 13.01 9.47
C ARG A 81 -26.81 12.65 10.11
N LEU A 82 -26.23 13.59 10.85
CA LEU A 82 -25.13 13.32 11.77
C LEU A 82 -25.61 13.62 13.20
N PRO A 83 -25.76 12.61 14.07
CA PRO A 83 -26.35 12.81 15.39
C PRO A 83 -25.48 13.71 16.26
N ALA A 84 -26.12 14.53 17.11
CA ALA A 84 -25.40 15.34 18.11
C ALA A 84 -24.58 14.50 19.11
N CYS A 85 -24.95 13.23 19.32
CA CYS A 85 -24.21 12.30 20.16
C CYS A 85 -23.01 11.63 19.47
N TRP A 86 -22.60 12.06 18.27
CA TRP A 86 -21.41 11.55 17.59
C TRP A 86 -20.16 11.45 18.48
N PRO A 87 -19.90 12.34 19.45
CA PRO A 87 -18.73 12.22 20.33
C PRO A 87 -18.75 10.97 21.23
N GLY A 88 -19.93 10.36 21.43
CA GLY A 88 -20.10 9.13 22.20
C GLY A 88 -19.91 7.85 21.38
N HIS A 89 -19.58 7.94 20.09
CA HIS A 89 -19.45 6.79 19.19
C HIS A 89 -17.99 6.64 18.70
N PRO A 90 -17.17 5.76 19.32
CA PRO A 90 -15.76 5.59 18.98
C PRO A 90 -15.51 5.25 17.50
N GLY A 91 -16.33 4.37 16.90
CA GLY A 91 -16.19 4.03 15.48
C GLY A 91 -16.48 5.23 14.55
N LEU A 92 -17.44 6.08 14.91
CA LEU A 92 -17.74 7.29 14.15
C LEU A 92 -16.63 8.34 14.29
N ILE A 93 -15.95 8.41 15.43
CA ILE A 93 -14.77 9.27 15.62
C ILE A 93 -13.65 8.85 14.65
N GLU A 94 -13.35 7.55 14.54
CA GLU A 94 -12.34 7.02 13.61
C GLU A 94 -12.68 7.37 12.15
N GLU A 95 -13.93 7.15 11.72
CA GLU A 95 -14.38 7.46 10.36
C GLU A 95 -14.28 8.96 10.04
N LEU A 96 -14.78 9.82 10.94
CA LEU A 96 -14.73 11.28 10.76
C LEU A 96 -13.29 11.80 10.75
N TRP A 97 -12.42 11.25 11.60
CA TRP A 97 -11.02 11.61 11.63
C TRP A 97 -10.29 11.27 10.32
N ALA A 98 -10.47 10.03 9.83
CA ALA A 98 -9.89 9.62 8.56
C ALA A 98 -10.40 10.49 7.40
N LEU A 99 -11.70 10.78 7.37
CA LEU A 99 -12.33 11.63 6.35
C LEU A 99 -11.78 13.07 6.37
N ARG A 100 -11.54 13.63 7.57
CA ARG A 100 -10.90 14.94 7.73
C ARG A 100 -9.48 14.96 7.18
N LEU A 101 -8.68 13.97 7.53
CA LEU A 101 -7.29 13.88 7.09
C LEU A 101 -7.20 13.74 5.57
N TRP A 102 -8.03 12.90 4.96
CA TRP A 102 -8.10 12.81 3.50
C TRP A 102 -8.51 14.11 2.84
N ARG A 103 -9.48 14.85 3.41
CA ARG A 103 -9.83 16.19 2.92
C ARG A 103 -8.63 17.12 2.95
N ARG A 104 -7.93 17.16 4.10
CA ARG A 104 -6.74 18.00 4.25
C ARG A 104 -5.74 17.66 3.16
N ASP A 105 -5.44 16.39 2.94
CA ASP A 105 -4.45 15.97 1.95
C ASP A 105 -4.84 16.38 0.52
N ILE A 106 -6.13 16.33 0.15
CA ILE A 106 -6.63 16.80 -1.16
C ILE A 106 -6.46 18.33 -1.33
N TYR A 107 -6.72 19.10 -0.28
CA TYR A 107 -6.81 20.56 -0.35
C TYR A 107 -5.57 21.31 0.17
N SER A 108 -4.62 20.63 0.81
CA SER A 108 -3.38 21.20 1.33
C SER A 108 -2.22 21.15 0.32
N THR A 109 -2.35 20.42 -0.79
CA THR A 109 -1.37 20.44 -1.89
C THR A 109 -1.56 21.68 -2.76
N GLN A 110 -1.11 22.84 -2.28
CA GLN A 110 -0.87 24.02 -3.09
C GLN A 110 0.63 24.25 -3.25
N ASP A 111 1.34 23.33 -3.90
CA ASP A 111 2.65 23.66 -4.49
C ASP A 111 2.39 24.45 -5.78
N THR A 112 2.39 25.78 -5.66
CA THR A 112 2.19 26.74 -6.75
C THR A 112 3.41 26.94 -7.64
N ASP A 113 4.46 26.12 -7.50
CA ASP A 113 5.76 26.36 -8.15
C ASP A 113 5.90 25.67 -9.52
N SER A 114 4.95 24.83 -9.91
CA SER A 114 4.86 24.32 -11.28
C SER A 114 3.58 24.84 -11.90
N GLY A 115 3.68 25.75 -12.88
CA GLY A 115 2.57 26.39 -13.60
C GLY A 115 1.69 25.46 -14.44
N SER A 116 1.53 24.21 -14.02
CA SER A 116 0.57 23.23 -14.52
C SER A 116 -0.19 22.71 -13.32
N ALA A 117 -1.35 23.31 -13.00
CA ALA A 117 -2.29 22.67 -12.11
C ALA A 117 -2.56 21.27 -12.69
N PRO A 118 -2.26 20.17 -11.98
CA PRO A 118 -2.46 18.86 -12.56
C PRO A 118 -3.95 18.69 -12.81
N ASN A 119 -4.29 18.41 -14.07
CA ASN A 119 -5.61 17.97 -14.51
C ASN A 119 -5.96 16.67 -13.76
N GLY A 120 -6.37 16.76 -12.49
CA GLY A 120 -6.38 15.60 -11.60
C GLY A 120 -6.96 15.80 -10.20
N LEU A 121 -6.96 17.02 -9.64
CA LEU A 121 -7.47 17.25 -8.26
C LEU A 121 -9.01 17.12 -8.14
N GLY A 122 -9.74 17.28 -9.24
CA GLY A 122 -11.21 17.19 -9.23
C GLY A 122 -11.74 15.78 -8.95
N GLN A 123 -11.02 14.73 -9.35
CA GLN A 123 -11.45 13.34 -9.13
C GLN A 123 -11.31 12.92 -7.65
N PRO A 124 -10.16 13.11 -6.97
CA PRO A 124 -10.05 12.88 -5.53
C PRO A 124 -11.10 13.65 -4.72
N ALA A 125 -11.36 14.91 -5.07
CA ALA A 125 -12.41 15.69 -4.41
C ALA A 125 -13.80 15.06 -4.56
N ARG A 126 -14.17 14.58 -5.77
CA ARG A 126 -15.45 13.89 -6.00
C ARG A 126 -15.56 12.59 -5.21
N TYR A 127 -14.48 11.80 -5.15
CA TYR A 127 -14.45 10.58 -4.35
C TYR A 127 -14.59 10.88 -2.85
N TRP A 128 -13.92 11.92 -2.37
CA TRP A 128 -14.06 12.38 -0.99
C TRP A 128 -15.51 12.74 -0.65
N HIS A 129 -16.20 13.46 -1.54
CA HIS A 129 -17.63 13.74 -1.35
C HIS A 129 -18.48 12.47 -1.35
N THR A 130 -18.16 11.46 -2.16
CA THR A 130 -18.89 10.19 -2.17
C THR A 130 -18.74 9.48 -0.82
N GLU A 131 -17.51 9.40 -0.29
CA GLU A 131 -17.27 8.78 1.02
C GLU A 131 -17.86 9.59 2.18
N LEU A 132 -17.91 10.91 2.09
CA LEU A 132 -18.65 11.74 3.06
C LEU A 132 -20.12 11.28 3.15
N HIS A 133 -20.80 11.08 2.03
CA HIS A 133 -22.19 10.61 2.03
C HIS A 133 -22.31 9.18 2.59
N ASN A 134 -21.34 8.32 2.32
CA ASN A 134 -21.28 6.97 2.88
C ASN A 134 -21.15 7.01 4.41
N VAL A 135 -20.23 7.81 4.95
CA VAL A 135 -20.03 7.98 6.40
C VAL A 135 -21.32 8.52 7.04
N ILE A 136 -21.97 9.52 6.45
CA ILE A 136 -23.25 10.05 6.97
C ILE A 136 -24.34 8.97 6.96
N THR A 137 -24.47 8.22 5.88
CA THR A 137 -25.47 7.13 5.78
C THR A 137 -25.21 6.05 6.83
N ARG A 138 -23.94 5.68 7.04
CA ARG A 138 -23.52 4.71 8.07
C ARG A 138 -23.73 5.26 9.49
N ALA A 139 -23.52 6.56 9.70
CA ALA A 139 -23.82 7.25 10.96
C ALA A 139 -25.26 6.98 11.39
N GLU A 140 -26.22 7.15 10.48
CA GLU A 140 -27.64 6.87 10.77
C GLU A 140 -27.94 5.39 11.00
N GLN A 141 -27.35 4.50 10.20
CA GLN A 141 -27.72 3.07 10.18
C GLN A 141 -27.05 2.25 11.29
N PHE A 142 -25.75 2.43 11.48
CA PHE A 142 -24.95 1.59 12.38
C PHE A 142 -24.78 2.20 13.77
N TYR A 143 -24.55 3.51 13.82
CA TYR A 143 -24.20 4.18 15.08
C TYR A 143 -25.42 4.79 15.76
N ALA A 144 -26.28 5.47 14.99
CA ALA A 144 -27.37 6.30 15.52
C ALA A 144 -28.75 5.66 15.46
N SER A 145 -28.88 4.40 15.02
CA SER A 145 -30.17 3.74 14.83
C SER A 145 -31.05 3.75 16.09
N LYS A 146 -30.42 3.75 17.29
CA LYS A 146 -31.08 3.81 18.60
C LYS A 146 -30.91 5.16 19.34
N CYS A 147 -30.15 6.10 18.78
CA CYS A 147 -29.79 7.34 19.48
C CYS A 147 -30.88 8.41 19.48
N ARG A 148 -31.84 8.33 18.54
CA ARG A 148 -32.97 9.27 18.45
C ARG A 148 -33.89 9.30 19.68
N SER A 149 -33.85 8.26 20.53
CA SER A 149 -34.68 8.15 21.75
C SER A 149 -33.87 8.29 23.05
N GLY A 150 -32.60 8.70 22.96
CA GLY A 150 -31.68 8.82 24.08
C GLY A 150 -30.40 8.01 23.86
N HIS A 151 -29.25 8.61 24.16
CA HIS A 151 -27.96 7.94 23.99
C HIS A 151 -27.77 6.88 25.08
N LYS A 152 -27.50 5.65 24.66
CA LYS A 152 -27.09 4.55 25.53
C LYS A 152 -25.74 4.04 25.05
N PRO A 153 -24.74 3.89 25.94
CA PRO A 153 -23.46 3.35 25.55
C PRO A 153 -23.64 1.93 24.99
N ALA A 154 -22.89 1.59 23.95
CA ALA A 154 -22.85 0.23 23.44
C ALA A 154 -22.16 -0.68 24.46
N ALA A 155 -22.64 -1.92 24.59
CA ALA A 155 -21.92 -2.96 25.33
C ALA A 155 -20.56 -3.19 24.66
N THR A 156 -19.50 -3.31 25.44
CA THR A 156 -18.17 -3.56 24.92
C THR A 156 -17.82 -5.04 25.09
N LEU A 157 -16.96 -5.57 24.20
CA LEU A 157 -16.47 -6.94 24.37
C LEU A 157 -15.62 -7.13 25.63
N THR A 158 -15.06 -6.04 26.17
CA THR A 158 -14.39 -6.03 27.48
C THR A 158 -15.34 -6.51 28.59
N ASP A 159 -16.64 -6.22 28.46
CA ASP A 159 -17.68 -6.65 29.41
C ASP A 159 -18.07 -8.13 29.23
N HIS A 160 -17.57 -8.78 28.17
CA HIS A 160 -17.91 -10.15 27.76
C HIS A 160 -16.66 -11.02 27.49
N PRO A 161 -15.77 -11.22 28.49
CA PRO A 161 -14.51 -11.94 28.31
C PRO A 161 -14.68 -13.42 27.95
N GLU A 162 -15.84 -14.02 28.25
CA GLU A 162 -16.22 -15.35 27.76
C GLU A 162 -16.32 -15.40 26.23
N THR A 163 -16.96 -14.40 25.62
CA THR A 163 -17.10 -14.31 24.16
C THR A 163 -15.73 -14.23 23.49
N VAL A 164 -14.83 -13.40 24.01
CA VAL A 164 -13.48 -13.25 23.46
C VAL A 164 -12.67 -14.55 23.60
N ARG A 165 -12.81 -15.27 24.72
CA ARG A 165 -12.17 -16.59 24.91
C ARG A 165 -12.70 -17.64 23.94
N GLU A 166 -14.02 -17.67 23.70
CA GLU A 166 -14.62 -18.56 22.71
C GLU A 166 -14.07 -18.29 21.31
N TRP A 167 -13.88 -17.02 20.94
CA TRP A 167 -13.28 -16.66 19.65
C TRP A 167 -11.82 -17.09 19.52
N HIS A 168 -11.02 -16.95 20.58
CA HIS A 168 -9.64 -17.45 20.60
C HIS A 168 -9.57 -18.98 20.52
N ALA A 169 -10.57 -19.68 21.03
CA ALA A 169 -10.66 -21.13 20.97
C ALA A 169 -11.29 -21.65 19.67
N ALA A 170 -11.91 -20.78 18.87
CA ALA A 170 -12.53 -21.15 17.61
C ALA A 170 -11.46 -21.60 16.61
N ASP A 171 -11.80 -22.62 15.81
CA ASP A 171 -10.91 -23.10 14.76
C ASP A 171 -10.84 -22.06 13.62
N PRO A 172 -9.65 -21.48 13.34
CA PRO A 172 -9.50 -20.48 12.30
C PRO A 172 -9.70 -21.03 10.87
N LEU A 173 -9.77 -22.36 10.72
CA LEU A 173 -10.00 -23.04 9.45
C LEU A 173 -11.46 -23.50 9.27
N ILE A 174 -12.38 -23.15 10.17
CA ILE A 174 -13.82 -23.45 10.01
C ILE A 174 -14.29 -22.97 8.64
N GLY A 175 -14.82 -23.89 7.83
CA GLY A 175 -15.35 -23.62 6.49
C GLY A 175 -14.29 -23.47 5.39
N VAL A 176 -12.99 -23.50 5.72
CA VAL A 176 -11.93 -23.66 4.72
C VAL A 176 -11.93 -25.13 4.32
N ALA A 177 -12.41 -25.41 3.10
CA ALA A 177 -12.36 -26.75 2.55
C ALA A 177 -10.92 -27.25 2.60
N THR A 178 -10.64 -28.17 3.52
CA THR A 178 -9.39 -28.93 3.46
C THR A 178 -9.53 -29.76 2.19
N MET A 179 -8.73 -29.43 1.17
CA MET A 179 -8.58 -30.32 0.01
C MET A 179 -8.42 -31.74 0.55
N PRO A 180 -9.24 -32.72 0.13
CA PRO A 180 -9.11 -34.06 0.65
C PRO A 180 -7.67 -34.50 0.45
N ALA A 181 -7.03 -34.97 1.52
CA ALA A 181 -5.67 -35.51 1.54
C ALA A 181 -5.53 -36.82 0.73
N GLY A 182 -6.35 -37.00 -0.30
CA GLY A 182 -6.44 -38.19 -1.12
C GLY A 182 -6.85 -37.93 -2.58
N ALA A 183 -6.96 -36.68 -3.03
CA ALA A 183 -6.89 -36.39 -4.47
C ALA A 183 -5.40 -36.33 -4.86
N ASP A 184 -4.71 -37.45 -4.72
CA ASP A 184 -3.40 -37.66 -5.30
C ASP A 184 -3.64 -37.98 -6.79
N PRO A 185 -3.28 -37.10 -7.75
CA PRO A 185 -3.07 -37.52 -9.14
C PRO A 185 -1.79 -38.38 -9.27
N ALA A 186 -1.31 -38.99 -8.18
CA ALA A 186 0.03 -39.54 -8.01
C ALA A 186 0.14 -41.03 -8.34
N ASN A 187 -0.75 -41.58 -9.18
CA ASN A 187 -0.62 -42.99 -9.61
C ASN A 187 -0.43 -43.21 -11.11
N ASP A 188 -0.20 -42.16 -11.90
CA ASP A 188 0.37 -42.31 -13.24
C ASP A 188 1.71 -41.57 -13.31
N ILE A 189 2.76 -42.22 -12.81
CA ILE A 189 4.13 -41.85 -13.15
C ILE A 189 4.70 -42.95 -14.03
N ASP A 190 4.45 -42.80 -15.33
CA ASP A 190 5.33 -43.36 -16.36
C ASP A 190 5.41 -42.36 -17.52
N GLY A 191 6.62 -41.80 -17.73
CA GLY A 191 7.00 -41.06 -18.95
C GLY A 191 6.46 -39.63 -19.12
N GLY A 192 7.18 -38.63 -18.58
CA GLY A 192 7.05 -37.23 -19.01
C GLY A 192 6.19 -36.32 -18.13
N ALA A 193 6.41 -36.36 -16.81
CA ALA A 193 5.62 -35.57 -15.86
C ALA A 193 5.83 -34.06 -16.04
N THR A 194 4.73 -33.35 -16.32
CA THR A 194 4.64 -31.89 -16.30
C THR A 194 3.74 -31.45 -15.14
N VAL A 195 4.07 -30.32 -14.50
CA VAL A 195 3.34 -29.74 -13.37
C VAL A 195 3.02 -28.28 -13.72
N ALA A 196 1.77 -27.86 -13.56
CA ALA A 196 1.39 -26.46 -13.84
C ALA A 196 2.10 -25.48 -12.89
N GLU A 197 2.41 -24.27 -13.38
CA GLU A 197 3.03 -23.20 -12.59
C GLU A 197 2.25 -22.89 -11.30
N THR A 198 0.93 -22.96 -11.32
CA THR A 198 0.07 -22.74 -10.15
C THR A 198 0.33 -23.76 -9.04
N ILE A 199 0.60 -25.02 -9.39
CA ILE A 199 0.94 -26.08 -8.44
C ILE A 199 2.33 -25.85 -7.84
N MET A 200 3.32 -25.52 -8.67
CA MET A 200 4.67 -25.23 -8.19
C MET A 200 4.71 -23.97 -7.32
N THR A 201 3.94 -22.94 -7.68
CA THR A 201 3.78 -21.70 -6.89
C THR A 201 3.19 -22.00 -5.51
N ALA A 202 2.12 -22.77 -5.46
CA ALA A 202 1.53 -23.20 -4.21
C ALA A 202 2.50 -24.09 -3.39
N ALA A 203 3.33 -24.89 -4.05
CA ALA A 203 4.35 -25.71 -3.40
C ALA A 203 5.50 -24.87 -2.78
N PHE A 204 5.89 -23.76 -3.41
CA PHE A 204 6.84 -22.80 -2.85
C PHE A 204 6.27 -22.09 -1.62
N LEU A 205 5.02 -21.60 -1.69
CA LEU A 205 4.35 -20.94 -0.56
C LEU A 205 4.23 -21.87 0.66
N ARG A 206 4.08 -23.18 0.43
CA ARG A 206 4.03 -24.21 1.47
C ARG A 206 5.40 -24.73 1.92
N GLY A 207 6.51 -24.28 1.32
CA GLY A 207 7.86 -24.76 1.61
C GLY A 207 8.14 -26.22 1.17
N THR A 208 7.24 -26.82 0.40
CA THR A 208 7.37 -28.19 -0.12
C THR A 208 8.18 -28.28 -1.41
N ALA A 209 8.29 -27.17 -2.15
CA ALA A 209 9.24 -27.01 -3.25
C ALA A 209 10.38 -26.09 -2.79
N LYS A 210 11.62 -26.44 -3.16
CA LYS A 210 12.82 -25.68 -2.79
C LYS A 210 13.54 -25.19 -4.05
N PRO A 211 13.66 -23.87 -4.27
CA PRO A 211 14.42 -23.36 -5.41
C PRO A 211 15.93 -23.56 -5.18
N VAL A 212 16.68 -23.74 -6.26
CA VAL A 212 18.16 -23.84 -6.18
C VAL A 212 18.81 -22.48 -5.88
N ASN A 213 18.19 -21.39 -6.32
CA ASN A 213 18.62 -20.02 -6.04
C ASN A 213 17.41 -19.19 -5.61
N ASN A 214 17.61 -18.35 -4.59
CA ASN A 214 16.61 -17.41 -4.07
C ASN A 214 16.23 -16.30 -5.09
N THR A 215 16.99 -16.19 -6.19
CA THR A 215 16.72 -15.26 -7.30
C THR A 215 16.14 -16.05 -8.47
N ALA A 216 14.81 -16.18 -8.51
CA ALA A 216 14.01 -16.64 -9.64
C ALA A 216 14.50 -17.90 -10.41
N GLY A 217 14.06 -19.07 -9.93
CA GLY A 217 13.18 -19.92 -10.75
C GLY A 217 13.78 -20.82 -11.84
N GLN A 218 15.09 -21.03 -11.93
CA GLN A 218 15.61 -21.93 -12.99
C GLN A 218 15.39 -23.41 -12.70
N PHE A 219 15.50 -23.83 -11.43
CA PHE A 219 15.25 -25.22 -11.03
C PHE A 219 14.67 -25.29 -9.61
N ALA A 220 13.82 -26.28 -9.39
CA ALA A 220 13.18 -26.53 -8.10
C ALA A 220 13.25 -28.01 -7.73
N TRP A 221 13.58 -28.29 -6.48
CA TRP A 221 13.41 -29.62 -5.90
C TRP A 221 11.97 -29.76 -5.41
N TYR A 222 11.23 -30.71 -5.97
CA TYR A 222 9.85 -30.97 -5.60
C TYR A 222 9.54 -32.46 -5.73
N ARG A 223 8.96 -33.05 -4.68
CA ARG A 223 8.55 -34.48 -4.63
C ARG A 223 9.64 -35.49 -5.01
N GLY A 224 10.90 -35.21 -4.65
CA GLY A 224 12.00 -36.16 -4.85
C GLY A 224 12.69 -36.07 -6.21
N SER A 225 12.30 -35.12 -7.06
CA SER A 225 12.92 -34.88 -8.37
C SER A 225 13.22 -33.40 -8.58
N TRP A 226 14.13 -33.14 -9.52
CA TRP A 226 14.41 -31.80 -10.02
C TRP A 226 13.42 -31.42 -11.12
N TRP A 227 12.96 -30.16 -11.09
CA TRP A 227 12.02 -29.60 -12.04
C TRP A 227 12.56 -28.31 -12.64
N ALA A 228 12.30 -28.07 -13.92
CA ALA A 228 12.67 -26.86 -14.65
C ALA A 228 11.41 -26.20 -15.24
N PRO A 229 11.33 -24.86 -15.33
CA PRO A 229 10.22 -24.20 -15.99
C PRO A 229 10.27 -24.41 -17.50
N ASP A 230 9.11 -24.69 -18.09
CA ASP A 230 8.85 -24.78 -19.53
C ASP A 230 7.54 -24.06 -19.84
N GLY A 231 7.63 -22.76 -20.10
CA GLY A 231 6.47 -21.88 -20.26
C GLY A 231 5.60 -21.83 -18.98
N PRO A 232 4.27 -22.08 -19.07
CA PRO A 232 3.38 -22.10 -17.90
C PRO A 232 3.46 -23.41 -17.09
N ASN A 233 4.36 -24.32 -17.48
CA ASN A 233 4.52 -25.63 -16.85
C ASN A 233 5.92 -25.81 -16.30
N TRP A 234 6.09 -26.85 -15.50
CA TRP A 234 7.34 -27.33 -14.96
C TRP A 234 7.53 -28.77 -15.42
N VAL A 235 8.69 -29.08 -15.96
CA VAL A 235 9.01 -30.42 -16.46
C VAL A 235 10.01 -31.08 -15.54
N SER A 236 9.81 -32.37 -15.25
CA SER A 236 10.81 -33.14 -14.48
C SER A 236 12.08 -33.25 -15.30
N VAL A 237 13.24 -33.03 -14.67
CA VAL A 237 14.57 -33.19 -15.27
C VAL A 237 14.94 -34.68 -15.21
N PRO A 238 14.95 -35.43 -16.33
CA PRO A 238 15.16 -36.87 -16.32
C PRO A 238 16.64 -37.26 -16.40
N ASP A 239 17.53 -36.33 -16.77
CA ASP A 239 18.95 -36.60 -16.94
C ASP A 239 19.65 -36.79 -15.58
N SER A 240 20.16 -38.01 -15.36
CA SER A 240 20.91 -38.38 -14.16
C SER A 240 22.17 -37.53 -13.95
N THR A 241 22.76 -37.02 -15.02
CA THR A 241 23.97 -36.18 -14.95
C THR A 241 23.60 -34.77 -14.46
N MET A 242 22.53 -34.20 -15.02
CA MET A 242 21.99 -32.92 -14.61
C MET A 242 21.47 -32.94 -13.17
N THR A 243 20.77 -33.99 -12.77
CA THR A 243 20.25 -34.13 -11.39
C THR A 243 21.38 -34.21 -10.37
N ALA A 244 22.44 -34.99 -10.64
CA ALA A 244 23.63 -35.04 -9.79
C ALA A 244 24.37 -33.68 -9.70
N TRP A 245 24.41 -32.94 -10.81
CA TRP A 245 24.96 -31.57 -10.81
C TRP A 245 24.11 -30.62 -9.94
N LEU A 246 22.78 -30.67 -10.07
CA LEU A 246 21.86 -29.85 -9.28
C LEU A 246 21.93 -30.17 -7.78
N ASP A 247 22.09 -31.45 -7.41
CA ASP A 247 22.28 -31.86 -6.00
C ASP A 247 23.54 -31.26 -5.40
N ASN A 248 24.67 -31.36 -6.13
CA ASN A 248 25.94 -30.77 -5.72
C ASN A 248 25.86 -29.25 -5.64
N HIS A 249 25.17 -28.62 -6.59
CA HIS A 249 25.00 -27.18 -6.62
C HIS A 249 24.13 -26.68 -5.46
N ALA A 250 23.00 -27.34 -5.18
CA ALA A 250 22.13 -27.02 -4.06
C ALA A 250 22.79 -27.28 -2.70
N ALA A 251 23.69 -28.27 -2.59
CA ALA A 251 24.52 -28.45 -1.40
C ALA A 251 25.50 -27.28 -1.22
N HIS A 252 26.15 -26.83 -2.30
CA HIS A 252 27.09 -25.71 -2.26
C HIS A 252 26.40 -24.39 -1.84
N VAL A 253 25.25 -24.06 -2.43
CA VAL A 253 24.48 -22.84 -2.07
C VAL A 253 24.10 -22.84 -0.59
N ARG A 254 23.64 -23.99 -0.04
CA ARG A 254 23.32 -24.09 1.39
C ARG A 254 24.54 -23.86 2.28
N THR A 255 25.71 -24.32 1.87
CA THR A 255 26.96 -24.07 2.62
C THR A 255 27.42 -22.62 2.54
N THR A 256 27.25 -21.95 1.41
CA THR A 256 27.66 -20.54 1.23
C THR A 256 26.70 -19.59 1.94
N GLU A 257 25.39 -19.82 1.90
CA GLU A 257 24.39 -19.04 2.65
C GLU A 257 24.59 -19.18 4.17
N ALA A 258 24.89 -20.39 4.66
CA ALA A 258 25.22 -20.61 6.07
C ALA A 258 26.52 -19.86 6.50
N ALA A 259 27.51 -19.75 5.60
CA ALA A 259 28.75 -19.01 5.87
C ALA A 259 28.54 -17.49 5.91
N VAL A 260 27.63 -16.95 5.07
CA VAL A 260 27.29 -15.50 5.05
C VAL A 260 26.60 -15.07 6.35
N VAL A 261 25.76 -15.92 6.94
CA VAL A 261 25.09 -15.65 8.23
C VAL A 261 26.06 -15.76 9.42
N GLY A 262 27.14 -16.54 9.27
CA GLY A 262 28.09 -16.87 10.34
C GLY A 262 29.34 -15.98 10.45
N THR A 263 29.47 -14.88 9.70
CA THR A 263 30.66 -14.02 9.78
C THR A 263 30.48 -12.90 10.82
N PRO A 264 31.11 -12.95 12.00
CA PRO A 264 31.02 -11.84 12.95
C PRO A 264 31.85 -10.66 12.42
N THR A 265 31.18 -9.52 12.23
CA THR A 265 31.81 -8.23 11.95
C THR A 265 32.79 -7.89 13.06
N LYS A 266 34.10 -8.05 12.78
CA LYS A 266 35.17 -7.54 13.65
C LYS A 266 35.02 -6.02 13.75
N SER A 267 34.47 -5.56 14.88
CA SER A 267 34.48 -4.16 15.30
C SER A 267 35.91 -3.77 15.68
N THR A 268 36.63 -3.10 14.77
CA THR A 268 37.88 -2.41 15.10
C THR A 268 37.54 -1.13 15.87
N ARG A 269 37.72 -1.21 17.19
CA ARG A 269 37.77 -0.08 18.13
C ARG A 269 39.23 0.39 18.25
N THR A 270 39.47 1.60 17.74
CA THR A 270 40.32 2.74 18.18
C THR A 270 41.67 2.49 18.90
N PRO A 271 42.60 3.47 18.83
CA PRO A 271 42.53 4.68 19.66
C PRO A 271 42.54 6.00 18.88
#